data_AF-A0A7V9YZ69-F1
#
_entry.id   AF-A0A7V9YZ69-F1
#
_cell.length_a   1.000
_cell.length_b   1.000
_cell.length_c   1.000
_cell.angle_alpha   90.00
_cell.angle_beta   90.00
_cell.angle_gamma   90.00
#
_symmetry.space_group_name_H-M   'P 1'
#
loop_
_entity.id
_entity.type
_entity.pdbx_description
1 polymer ?
#
loop_
_entity_poly.entity_id
_entity_poly.type
_entity_poly.pdbx_seq_one_letter_code
_entity_poly.pdbx_strand_id
1 'polypeptide(L)'
;MDRWRSLDFSDWNESDIREEFIAPLLRILGYSKGTVNNVIREKSLRLAQPFHRIGRKRVTIDYIPTVRLKNFWIIEAKPGNKREMDYGDLLQAHLYAIHPEIQSRFIVLINGWEIRVYDSLTVNSWEEPLFICSQNDCHDTFPKLKSMLGAKEMLTYIRQRVLTLLKDSFEVELDESKLKSFTSEINKLANDMLPIVRKNAREFQLAAWKESTKKELEELRNKDIKLLLVKMDIPTDARPMIAEIFVERVLSANKKERKQMVELLAMKMRGRPHSVFRVLAVYVFVRLLEEGIEIERAIYVKSVKATLEELVKSNRTYWSSNPLSNALCHLDNTTLRLAKKLSLRLAMDDLTKFVNERKRTLPIEDLLVEQPSVARHMVSLIGLLAELLWRKVCNATNHHDIWEAIWHYEFIEEIIEKVPLKPYPDGDSDLLFFEYYGKGYDMLCMGTWDVLHRKLDVLKTVGVDETIINFASLTRDEAIASIPLSIPRPDNWTPKEEYLMKISGIINGR
;
A
#
# COMPACT_ATOMS: atom_id res chain seq x y z
N MET A 1 4.69 34.32 -1.98
CA MET A 1 5.54 35.33 -2.64
C MET A 1 5.52 36.62 -1.83
N ASP A 2 4.36 37.05 -1.33
CA ASP A 2 4.24 38.27 -0.50
C ASP A 2 5.18 38.27 0.71
N ARG A 3 5.30 37.13 1.41
CA ARG A 3 6.29 36.97 2.49
C ARG A 3 7.71 37.27 2.02
N TRP A 4 8.15 36.72 0.88
CA TRP A 4 9.50 36.95 0.37
C TRP A 4 9.72 38.44 0.10
N ARG A 5 8.78 39.11 -0.58
CA ARG A 5 8.86 40.55 -0.89
C ARG A 5 8.94 41.45 0.35
N SER A 6 8.41 41.01 1.47
CA SER A 6 8.40 41.77 2.73
C SER A 6 9.65 41.59 3.62
N LEU A 7 10.53 40.63 3.30
CA LEU A 7 11.71 40.35 4.12
C LEU A 7 12.85 41.32 3.82
N ASP A 8 13.57 41.75 4.85
CA ASP A 8 14.85 42.44 4.70
C ASP A 8 15.99 41.48 5.07
N PHE A 9 16.89 41.23 4.12
CA PHE A 9 18.00 40.29 4.28
C PHE A 9 19.32 40.99 4.66
N SER A 10 19.32 42.30 4.91
CA SER A 10 20.55 43.09 5.10
C SER A 10 21.42 42.60 6.27
N ASP A 11 20.79 42.05 7.31
CA ASP A 11 21.47 41.53 8.50
C ASP A 11 21.60 40.00 8.52
N TRP A 12 21.14 39.31 7.47
CA TRP A 12 21.09 37.84 7.43
C TRP A 12 22.45 37.27 7.04
N ASN A 13 22.96 36.37 7.89
CA ASN A 13 24.12 35.56 7.55
C ASN A 13 23.72 34.37 6.67
N GLU A 14 24.70 33.59 6.22
CA GLU A 14 24.47 32.42 5.35
C GLU A 14 23.56 31.36 6.02
N SER A 15 23.70 31.14 7.33
CA SER A 15 22.83 30.20 8.05
C SER A 15 21.38 30.66 8.10
N ASP A 16 21.14 31.96 8.27
CA ASP A 16 19.79 32.54 8.25
C ASP A 16 19.15 32.35 6.87
N ILE A 17 19.91 32.64 5.80
CA ILE A 17 19.44 32.42 4.42
C ILE A 17 19.09 30.95 4.16
N ARG A 18 19.90 30.01 4.67
CA ARG A 18 19.65 28.57 4.51
C ARG A 18 18.36 28.12 5.18
N GLU A 19 18.17 28.42 6.46
CA GLU A 19 17.03 27.88 7.22
C GLU A 19 15.74 28.70 7.08
N GLU A 20 15.84 30.04 7.01
CA GLU A 20 14.66 30.91 6.98
C GLU A 20 14.17 31.25 5.56
N PHE A 21 15.02 31.05 4.53
CA PHE A 21 14.65 31.31 3.13
C PHE A 21 14.71 30.06 2.24
N ILE A 22 15.88 29.42 2.12
CA ILE A 22 16.08 28.29 1.18
C ILE A 22 15.26 27.06 1.60
N ALA A 23 15.22 26.70 2.89
CA ALA A 23 14.45 25.55 3.34
C ALA A 23 12.93 25.69 3.08
N PRO A 24 12.26 26.84 3.35
CA PRO A 24 10.91 27.11 2.87
C PRO A 24 10.75 27.04 1.35
N LEU A 25 11.69 27.61 0.59
CA LEU A 25 11.67 27.58 -0.88
C LEU A 25 11.68 26.13 -1.41
N LEU A 26 12.56 25.28 -0.89
CA LEU A 26 12.65 23.88 -1.28
C LEU A 26 11.34 23.12 -1.04
N ARG A 27 10.64 23.41 0.08
CA ARG A 27 9.31 22.83 0.35
C ARG A 27 8.28 23.25 -0.70
N ILE A 28 8.28 24.54 -1.10
CA ILE A 28 7.37 25.05 -2.14
C ILE A 28 7.68 24.43 -3.51
N LEU A 29 8.96 24.16 -3.79
CA LEU A 29 9.41 23.47 -5.00
C LEU A 29 9.15 21.94 -4.97
N GLY A 30 8.64 21.39 -3.87
CA GLY A 30 8.25 19.99 -3.76
C GLY A 30 9.36 19.05 -3.28
N TYR A 31 10.39 19.57 -2.63
CA TYR A 31 11.47 18.77 -2.02
C TYR A 31 11.31 18.69 -0.51
N SER A 32 11.59 17.51 0.06
CA SER A 32 11.58 17.31 1.51
C SER A 32 12.46 16.15 1.93
N LYS A 33 13.08 16.25 3.11
CA LYS A 33 13.96 15.23 3.67
C LYS A 33 13.22 13.90 3.84
N GLY A 34 13.81 12.82 3.35
CA GLY A 34 13.25 11.46 3.47
C GLY A 34 12.12 11.15 2.49
N THR A 35 11.86 12.02 1.51
CA THR A 35 10.93 11.73 0.42
C THR A 35 11.68 11.27 -0.83
N VAL A 36 10.94 10.81 -1.84
CA VAL A 36 11.48 10.48 -3.18
C VAL A 36 12.17 11.68 -3.86
N ASN A 37 11.75 12.89 -3.51
CA ASN A 37 12.38 14.15 -3.91
C ASN A 37 13.14 14.74 -2.73
N ASN A 38 14.28 14.13 -2.43
CA ASN A 38 15.02 14.36 -1.19
C ASN A 38 15.84 15.66 -1.22
N VAL A 39 16.27 16.11 -0.05
CA VAL A 39 17.26 17.18 0.11
C VAL A 39 18.44 16.63 0.88
N ILE A 40 19.61 16.55 0.24
CA ILE A 40 20.88 16.25 0.92
C ILE A 40 21.46 17.60 1.36
N ARG A 41 21.73 17.74 2.66
CA ARG A 41 22.34 18.96 3.24
C ARG A 41 23.81 18.74 3.52
N GLU A 42 24.61 19.79 3.38
CA GLU A 42 25.99 19.87 3.88
C GLU A 42 26.87 18.68 3.46
N LYS A 43 26.76 18.25 2.20
CA LYS A 43 27.55 17.11 1.71
C LYS A 43 29.01 17.52 1.61
N SER A 44 29.85 16.89 2.44
CA SER A 44 31.30 17.05 2.40
C SER A 44 31.92 16.20 1.29
N LEU A 45 32.60 16.84 0.33
CA LEU A 45 33.34 16.17 -0.73
C LEU A 45 34.84 16.15 -0.41
N ARG A 46 35.48 15.03 -0.73
CA ARG A 46 36.94 14.93 -0.72
C ARG A 46 37.46 15.39 -2.06
N LEU A 47 38.27 16.42 -2.01
CA LEU A 47 38.93 16.98 -3.17
C LEU A 47 40.08 16.05 -3.61
N ALA A 48 39.94 15.30 -4.71
CA ALA A 48 41.05 14.66 -5.42
C ALA A 48 41.87 15.71 -6.20
N GLN A 49 43.20 15.69 -6.15
CA GLN A 49 44.03 16.70 -6.86
C GLN A 49 43.63 16.84 -8.34
N PRO A 50 43.51 18.06 -8.91
CA PRO A 50 44.12 19.33 -8.50
C PRO A 50 43.09 20.46 -8.28
N PHE A 51 43.00 21.02 -7.06
CA PHE A 51 42.14 22.17 -6.77
C PHE A 51 42.95 23.45 -6.57
N HIS A 52 42.55 24.52 -7.26
CA HIS A 52 43.27 25.79 -7.39
C HIS A 52 43.36 26.65 -6.09
N ARG A 53 42.80 26.20 -4.97
CA ARG A 53 43.01 26.86 -3.66
C ARG A 53 43.96 26.03 -2.81
N ILE A 54 45.24 26.42 -2.82
CA ILE A 54 46.28 25.89 -1.94
C ILE A 54 45.74 25.85 -0.50
N GLY A 55 45.56 24.65 0.06
CA GLY A 55 45.26 24.43 1.49
C GLY A 55 43.86 23.91 1.88
N ARG A 56 42.83 23.92 1.01
CA ARG A 56 41.52 23.31 1.36
C ARG A 56 41.46 21.84 0.96
N LYS A 57 41.20 20.96 1.93
CA LYS A 57 41.10 19.48 1.74
C LYS A 57 39.66 18.96 1.62
N ARG A 58 38.68 19.76 2.01
CA ARG A 58 37.25 19.42 2.01
C ARG A 58 36.43 20.63 1.61
N VAL A 59 35.29 20.33 1.00
CA VAL A 59 34.31 21.28 0.51
C VAL A 59 32.94 20.79 0.97
N THR A 60 32.08 21.70 1.37
CA THR A 60 30.70 21.41 1.80
C THR A 60 29.74 22.15 0.87
N ILE A 61 28.79 21.43 0.27
CA ILE A 61 27.70 22.01 -0.53
C ILE A 61 26.47 22.15 0.37
N ASP A 62 25.81 23.31 0.37
CA ASP A 62 24.68 23.59 1.26
C ASP A 62 23.50 22.65 1.03
N TYR A 63 23.01 22.61 -0.22
CA TYR A 63 21.91 21.74 -0.59
C TYR A 63 22.15 21.05 -1.94
N ILE A 64 21.81 19.77 -1.99
CA ILE A 64 21.71 18.98 -3.21
C ILE A 64 20.29 18.39 -3.23
N PRO A 65 19.33 19.09 -3.85
CA PRO A 65 18.00 18.55 -4.06
C PRO A 65 18.04 17.42 -5.09
N THR A 66 17.27 16.37 -4.85
CA THR A 66 17.22 15.19 -5.72
C THR A 66 15.82 14.95 -6.22
N VAL A 67 15.67 14.56 -7.47
CA VAL A 67 14.40 14.12 -8.05
C VAL A 67 14.51 12.62 -8.27
N ARG A 68 13.65 11.84 -7.61
CA ARG A 68 13.75 10.37 -7.60
C ARG A 68 15.16 9.88 -7.24
N LEU A 69 15.73 10.50 -6.21
CA LEU A 69 17.07 10.23 -5.67
C LEU A 69 18.25 10.48 -6.63
N LYS A 70 18.01 11.12 -7.78
CA LYS A 70 19.07 11.62 -8.67
C LYS A 70 19.27 13.12 -8.52
N ASN A 71 20.54 13.52 -8.51
CA ASN A 71 20.94 14.92 -8.38
C ASN A 71 20.90 15.57 -9.76
N PHE A 72 20.25 16.72 -9.86
CA PHE A 72 20.22 17.52 -11.10
C PHE A 72 20.67 18.96 -10.89
N TRP A 73 20.75 19.39 -9.63
CA TRP A 73 21.12 20.74 -9.29
C TRP A 73 21.66 20.83 -7.87
N ILE A 74 22.40 21.90 -7.61
CA ILE A 74 22.93 22.27 -6.31
C ILE A 74 22.53 23.69 -5.96
N ILE A 75 22.51 24.00 -4.66
CA ILE A 75 22.36 25.35 -4.15
C ILE A 75 23.60 25.70 -3.35
N GLU A 76 24.14 26.88 -3.62
CA GLU A 76 25.14 27.54 -2.79
C GLU A 76 24.49 28.80 -2.19
N ALA A 77 24.42 28.87 -0.87
CA ALA A 77 23.89 30.01 -0.15
C ALA A 77 24.94 31.12 -0.03
N LYS A 78 24.48 32.36 0.01
CA LYS A 78 25.31 33.54 0.24
C LYS A 78 24.67 34.46 1.27
N PRO A 79 25.46 35.21 2.04
CA PRO A 79 24.91 36.10 3.05
C PRO A 79 24.13 37.24 2.40
N GLY A 80 23.04 37.67 3.06
CA GLY A 80 22.16 38.73 2.57
C GLY A 80 22.74 40.13 2.75
N ASN A 81 23.75 40.30 3.60
CA ASN A 81 24.47 41.56 3.76
C ASN A 81 25.16 42.06 2.48
N LYS A 82 25.39 41.16 1.51
CA LYS A 82 25.87 41.48 0.18
C LYS A 82 24.74 41.27 -0.83
N ARG A 83 24.20 42.37 -1.36
CA ARG A 83 23.09 42.32 -2.33
C ARG A 83 23.45 41.64 -3.64
N GLU A 84 24.71 41.70 -4.06
CA GLU A 84 25.18 41.12 -5.31
C GLU A 84 26.14 39.94 -5.06
N MET A 85 25.93 38.83 -5.78
CA MET A 85 26.83 37.68 -5.78
C MET A 85 27.92 37.84 -6.84
N ASP A 86 29.15 37.41 -6.55
CA ASP A 86 30.32 37.66 -7.42
C ASP A 86 30.83 36.42 -8.17
N TYR A 87 31.85 36.64 -9.01
CA TYR A 87 32.49 35.59 -9.80
C TYR A 87 33.07 34.44 -8.94
N GLY A 88 33.63 34.78 -7.78
CA GLY A 88 34.21 33.79 -6.86
C GLY A 88 33.16 32.82 -6.33
N ASP A 89 31.93 33.31 -6.13
CA ASP A 89 30.78 32.51 -5.70
C ASP A 89 30.36 31.49 -6.76
N LEU A 90 30.26 31.93 -8.03
CA LEU A 90 29.90 31.05 -9.14
C LEU A 90 31.00 30.02 -9.43
N LEU A 91 32.26 30.44 -9.46
CA LEU A 91 33.39 29.53 -9.72
C LEU A 91 33.44 28.41 -8.66
N GLN A 92 33.22 28.77 -7.40
CA GLN A 92 33.15 27.81 -6.30
C GLN A 92 32.03 26.78 -6.54
N ALA A 93 30.80 27.25 -6.79
CA ALA A 93 29.66 26.36 -7.00
C ALA A 93 29.78 25.54 -8.30
N HIS A 94 30.37 26.10 -9.36
CA HIS A 94 30.61 25.40 -10.62
C HIS A 94 31.52 24.18 -10.46
N LEU A 95 32.64 24.35 -9.75
CA LEU A 95 33.55 23.25 -9.43
C LEU A 95 32.84 22.11 -8.69
N TYR A 96 31.86 22.44 -7.84
CA TYR A 96 31.08 21.45 -7.11
C TYR A 96 30.10 20.73 -8.02
N ALA A 97 29.41 21.46 -8.89
CA ALA A 97 28.44 20.88 -9.82
C ALA A 97 29.09 19.89 -10.78
N ILE A 98 30.29 20.20 -11.31
CA ILE A 98 31.00 19.31 -12.25
C ILE A 98 31.76 18.16 -11.57
N HIS A 99 31.83 18.13 -10.24
CA HIS A 99 32.55 17.10 -9.50
C HIS A 99 31.99 15.70 -9.84
N PRO A 100 32.81 14.65 -10.05
CA PRO A 100 32.35 13.31 -10.44
C PRO A 100 31.31 12.69 -9.50
N GLU A 101 31.34 13.03 -8.20
CA GLU A 101 30.34 12.55 -7.22
C GLU A 101 29.02 13.34 -7.20
N ILE A 102 28.95 14.48 -7.90
CA ILE A 102 27.81 15.40 -7.89
C ILE A 102 27.15 15.48 -9.26
N GLN A 103 27.92 15.78 -10.31
CA GLN A 103 27.51 15.86 -11.71
C GLN A 103 26.14 16.52 -11.91
N SER A 104 25.96 17.69 -11.31
CA SER A 104 24.69 18.41 -11.32
C SER A 104 24.60 19.35 -12.51
N ARG A 105 23.47 19.33 -13.23
CA ARG A 105 23.27 20.15 -14.43
C ARG A 105 23.14 21.62 -14.09
N PHE A 106 22.39 21.98 -13.05
CA PHE A 106 22.18 23.38 -12.68
C PHE A 106 22.90 23.78 -11.40
N ILE A 107 23.37 25.02 -11.39
CA ILE A 107 23.94 25.68 -10.22
C ILE A 107 22.97 26.79 -9.84
N VAL A 108 22.63 26.88 -8.56
CA VAL A 108 21.74 27.92 -8.06
C VAL A 108 22.45 28.69 -6.96
N LEU A 109 22.64 30.00 -7.17
CA LEU A 109 23.18 30.91 -6.16
C LEU A 109 22.02 31.71 -5.56
N ILE A 110 21.98 31.80 -4.23
CA ILE A 110 20.89 32.45 -3.50
C ILE A 110 21.42 33.27 -2.32
N ASN A 111 21.06 34.55 -2.25
CA ASN A 111 21.37 35.44 -1.13
C ASN A 111 20.12 36.09 -0.48
N GLY A 112 18.92 35.59 -0.80
CA GLY A 112 17.65 36.16 -0.32
C GLY A 112 17.12 37.30 -1.19
N TRP A 113 17.99 38.17 -1.71
CA TRP A 113 17.60 39.25 -2.63
C TRP A 113 17.29 38.74 -4.04
N GLU A 114 18.07 37.77 -4.51
CA GLU A 114 17.92 37.17 -5.82
C GLU A 114 18.27 35.68 -5.82
N ILE A 115 17.74 34.99 -6.82
CA ILE A 115 18.03 33.59 -7.14
C ILE A 115 18.57 33.58 -8.56
N ARG A 116 19.83 33.17 -8.74
CA ARG A 116 20.46 33.02 -10.05
C ARG A 116 20.64 31.55 -10.39
N VAL A 117 20.12 31.14 -11.54
CA VAL A 117 20.23 29.78 -12.06
C VAL A 117 21.22 29.76 -13.22
N TYR A 118 22.22 28.89 -13.16
CA TYR A 118 23.20 28.67 -14.22
C TYR A 118 23.14 27.22 -14.70
N ASP A 119 23.55 27.02 -15.95
CA ASP A 119 23.76 25.70 -16.51
C ASP A 119 25.26 25.37 -16.46
N SER A 120 25.62 24.36 -15.68
CA SER A 120 27.01 23.96 -15.45
C SER A 120 27.78 23.59 -16.72
N LEU A 121 27.10 23.18 -17.80
CA LEU A 121 27.74 22.75 -19.03
C LEU A 121 27.86 23.85 -20.09
N THR A 122 27.06 24.92 -19.98
CA THR A 122 27.01 25.99 -20.99
C THR A 122 27.30 27.37 -20.43
N VAL A 123 27.68 27.48 -19.16
CA VAL A 123 28.00 28.77 -18.54
C VAL A 123 29.31 29.31 -19.11
N ASN A 124 29.22 30.45 -19.79
CA ASN A 124 30.35 31.12 -20.44
C ASN A 124 30.68 32.47 -19.80
N SER A 125 29.74 33.06 -19.05
CA SER A 125 29.88 34.35 -18.37
C SER A 125 29.15 34.34 -17.02
N TRP A 126 29.62 35.19 -16.10
CA TRP A 126 29.05 35.37 -14.76
C TRP A 126 27.81 36.27 -14.76
N GLU A 127 27.74 37.23 -15.70
CA GLU A 127 26.63 38.18 -15.88
C GLU A 127 25.44 37.57 -16.61
N GLU A 128 25.60 36.36 -17.17
CA GLU A 128 24.59 35.72 -18.01
C GLU A 128 24.06 34.42 -17.36
N PRO A 129 23.35 34.51 -16.23
CA PRO A 129 22.63 33.37 -15.71
C PRO A 129 21.54 32.95 -16.70
N LEU A 130 21.25 31.66 -16.72
CA LEU A 130 20.13 31.10 -17.47
C LEU A 130 18.81 31.73 -17.03
N PHE A 131 18.69 32.07 -15.75
CA PHE A 131 17.52 32.70 -15.19
C PHE A 131 17.83 33.48 -13.90
N ILE A 132 17.19 34.63 -13.71
CA ILE A 132 17.21 35.41 -12.47
C ILE A 132 15.77 35.56 -11.98
N CYS A 133 15.58 35.35 -10.68
CA CYS A 133 14.34 35.65 -9.96
C CYS A 133 14.72 36.58 -8.80
N SER A 134 14.34 37.85 -8.88
CA SER A 134 14.64 38.82 -7.83
C SER A 134 13.48 38.93 -6.85
N GLN A 135 13.74 39.45 -5.66
CA GLN A 135 12.69 39.73 -4.68
C GLN A 135 11.64 40.72 -5.22
N ASN A 136 12.06 41.68 -6.04
CA ASN A 136 11.18 42.75 -6.54
C ASN A 136 10.19 42.26 -7.60
N ASP A 137 10.57 41.26 -8.39
CA ASP A 137 9.78 40.70 -9.49
C ASP A 137 9.29 39.26 -9.22
N CYS A 138 9.42 38.78 -7.98
CA CYS A 138 9.24 37.38 -7.63
C CYS A 138 7.85 36.81 -7.99
N HIS A 139 6.80 37.63 -8.06
CA HIS A 139 5.48 37.15 -8.45
C HIS A 139 5.42 36.68 -9.91
N ASP A 140 6.15 37.37 -10.79
CA ASP A 140 6.15 37.10 -12.23
C ASP A 140 7.21 36.06 -12.59
N THR A 141 8.37 36.10 -11.91
CA THR A 141 9.52 35.24 -12.20
C THR A 141 9.45 33.88 -11.49
N PHE A 142 8.81 33.78 -10.33
CA PHE A 142 8.75 32.52 -9.59
C PHE A 142 8.05 31.37 -10.32
N PRO A 143 6.93 31.55 -11.05
CA PRO A 143 6.34 30.48 -11.83
C PRO A 143 7.33 29.86 -12.83
N LYS A 144 8.18 30.69 -13.45
CA LYS A 144 9.26 30.23 -14.33
C LYS A 144 10.36 29.50 -13.55
N LEU A 145 10.78 30.03 -12.39
CA LEU A 145 11.71 29.32 -11.48
C LEU A 145 11.19 27.92 -11.13
N LYS A 146 9.90 27.83 -10.75
CA LYS A 146 9.24 26.58 -10.41
C LYS A 146 9.17 25.63 -11.60
N SER A 147 8.93 26.12 -12.82
CA SER A 147 8.96 25.28 -14.02
C SER A 147 10.34 24.67 -14.31
N MET A 148 11.42 25.33 -13.85
CA MET A 148 12.80 24.89 -14.05
C MET A 148 13.27 23.93 -12.95
N LEU A 149 13.02 24.30 -11.69
CA LEU A 149 13.59 23.65 -10.50
C LEU A 149 12.55 22.89 -9.66
N GLY A 150 11.27 22.96 -9.98
CA GLY A 150 10.23 22.22 -9.26
C GLY A 150 10.39 20.72 -9.45
N ALA A 151 10.21 19.95 -8.37
CA ALA A 151 10.46 18.50 -8.39
C ALA A 151 9.59 17.76 -9.41
N LYS A 152 8.39 18.29 -9.72
CA LYS A 152 7.46 17.73 -10.71
C LYS A 152 7.87 18.08 -12.14
N GLU A 153 8.38 19.29 -12.36
CA GLU A 153 8.65 19.86 -13.68
C GLU A 153 10.08 19.62 -14.17
N MET A 154 11.04 19.46 -13.26
CA MET A 154 12.47 19.49 -13.56
C MET A 154 12.94 18.48 -14.61
N LEU A 155 12.47 17.22 -14.55
CA LEU A 155 12.84 16.23 -15.57
C LEU A 155 12.33 16.59 -16.95
N THR A 156 11.15 17.22 -17.04
CA THR A 156 10.60 17.72 -18.30
C THR A 156 11.42 18.89 -18.81
N TYR A 157 11.78 19.83 -17.93
CA TYR A 157 12.62 20.97 -18.29
C TYR A 157 14.00 20.54 -18.82
N ILE A 158 14.66 19.59 -18.16
CA ILE A 158 15.93 19.03 -18.63
C ILE A 158 15.79 18.39 -20.01
N ARG A 159 14.74 17.59 -20.23
CA ARG A 159 14.49 16.95 -21.53
C ARG A 159 14.28 17.98 -22.63
N GLN A 160 13.52 19.04 -22.35
CA GLN A 160 13.32 20.14 -23.30
C GLN A 160 14.64 20.82 -23.66
N ARG A 161 15.52 21.09 -22.68
CA ARG A 161 16.86 21.63 -22.96
C ARG A 161 17.72 20.71 -23.81
N VAL A 162 17.69 19.40 -23.53
CA VAL A 162 18.40 18.41 -24.36
C VAL A 162 17.87 18.46 -25.80
N LEU A 163 16.56 18.56 -26.00
CA LEU A 163 15.98 18.69 -27.34
C LEU A 163 16.43 19.98 -28.04
N THR A 164 16.53 21.11 -27.33
CA THR A 164 17.08 22.35 -27.90
C THR A 164 18.54 22.18 -28.33
N LEU A 165 19.39 21.60 -27.48
CA LEU A 165 20.80 21.36 -27.84
C LEU A 165 20.93 20.42 -29.05
N LEU A 166 20.10 19.39 -29.12
CA LEU A 166 20.05 18.50 -30.28
C LEU A 166 19.63 19.28 -31.54
N LYS A 167 18.60 20.13 -31.45
CA LYS A 167 18.17 20.99 -32.55
C LYS A 167 19.32 21.85 -33.06
N ASP A 168 19.98 22.59 -32.17
CA ASP A 168 21.08 23.49 -32.51
C ASP A 168 22.24 22.72 -33.18
N SER A 169 22.52 21.49 -32.74
CA SER A 169 23.55 20.65 -33.36
C SER A 169 23.22 20.20 -34.80
N PHE A 170 21.94 20.00 -35.12
CA PHE A 170 21.49 19.59 -36.45
C PHE A 170 21.20 20.76 -37.38
N GLU A 171 21.06 22.00 -36.89
CA GLU A 171 20.83 23.18 -37.74
C GLU A 171 22.00 23.44 -38.71
N VAL A 172 23.20 22.96 -38.39
CA VAL A 172 24.40 23.08 -39.23
C VAL A 172 24.71 21.80 -40.04
N GLU A 173 23.90 20.75 -39.91
CA GLU A 173 24.10 19.47 -40.59
C GLU A 173 23.66 19.56 -42.06
N LEU A 174 24.48 19.00 -42.96
CA LEU A 174 24.24 18.99 -44.41
C LEU A 174 23.85 17.60 -44.93
N ASP A 175 24.17 16.53 -44.19
CA ASP A 175 23.91 15.14 -44.58
C ASP A 175 22.64 14.58 -43.89
N GLU A 176 21.55 14.47 -44.67
CA GLU A 176 20.27 13.92 -44.20
C GLU A 176 20.39 12.48 -43.64
N SER A 177 21.38 11.70 -44.12
CA SER A 177 21.58 10.34 -43.63
C SER A 177 22.01 10.31 -42.15
N LYS A 178 22.67 11.36 -41.66
CA LYS A 178 23.06 11.50 -40.25
C LYS A 178 21.85 11.66 -39.34
N LEU A 179 20.86 12.45 -39.75
CA LEU A 179 19.62 12.62 -39.00
C LEU A 179 18.84 11.30 -38.89
N LYS A 180 18.80 10.50 -39.98
CA LYS A 180 18.16 9.18 -40.00
C LYS A 180 18.89 8.20 -39.07
N SER A 181 20.22 8.17 -39.09
CA SER A 181 21.03 7.35 -38.17
C SER A 181 20.77 7.71 -36.72
N PHE A 182 20.81 9.01 -36.40
CA PHE A 182 20.56 9.51 -35.04
C PHE A 182 19.16 9.13 -34.53
N THR A 183 18.13 9.24 -35.39
CA THR A 183 16.76 8.83 -35.04
C THR A 183 16.70 7.33 -34.68
N SER A 184 17.40 6.49 -35.46
CA SER A 184 17.50 5.05 -35.17
C SER A 184 18.18 4.78 -33.82
N GLU A 185 19.27 5.50 -33.52
CA GLU A 185 19.98 5.41 -32.25
C GLU A 185 19.12 5.84 -31.05
N ILE A 186 18.36 6.94 -31.18
CA ILE A 186 17.42 7.40 -30.15
C ILE A 186 16.30 6.39 -29.91
N ASN A 187 15.74 5.81 -30.98
CA ASN A 187 14.73 4.77 -30.86
C ASN A 187 15.28 3.51 -30.16
N LYS A 188 16.50 3.11 -30.51
CA LYS A 188 17.20 2.01 -29.83
C LYS A 188 17.40 2.32 -28.35
N LEU A 189 17.92 3.51 -28.02
CA LEU A 189 18.09 3.95 -26.64
C LEU A 189 16.76 3.95 -25.86
N ALA A 190 15.67 4.43 -26.46
CA ALA A 190 14.35 4.42 -25.82
C ALA A 190 13.88 2.99 -25.51
N ASN A 191 14.07 2.06 -26.45
CA ASN A 191 13.77 0.64 -26.27
C ASN A 191 14.63 0.01 -25.16
N ASP A 192 15.92 0.35 -25.10
CA ASP A 192 16.85 -0.13 -24.07
C ASP A 192 16.52 0.44 -22.67
N MET A 193 16.00 1.67 -22.61
CA MET A 193 15.63 2.32 -21.34
C MET A 193 14.27 1.86 -20.80
N LEU A 194 13.36 1.38 -21.65
CA LEU A 194 12.02 0.97 -21.21
C LEU A 194 12.04 -0.15 -20.13
N PRO A 195 12.84 -1.24 -20.27
CA PRO A 195 13.02 -2.22 -19.20
C PRO A 195 13.56 -1.61 -17.91
N ILE A 196 14.47 -0.63 -17.99
CA ILE A 196 15.04 0.05 -16.82
C ILE A 196 13.97 0.87 -16.09
N VAL A 197 13.13 1.61 -16.83
CA VAL A 197 12.02 2.37 -16.24
C VAL A 197 11.04 1.44 -15.53
N ARG A 198 10.68 0.30 -16.16
CA ARG A 198 9.82 -0.72 -15.55
C ARG A 198 10.45 -1.34 -14.30
N LYS A 199 11.75 -1.64 -14.34
CA LYS A 199 12.52 -2.15 -13.20
C LYS A 199 12.50 -1.15 -12.04
N ASN A 200 12.80 0.12 -12.30
CA ASN A 200 12.79 1.17 -11.28
C ASN A 200 11.40 1.33 -10.65
N ALA A 201 10.34 1.29 -11.45
CA ALA A 201 8.97 1.34 -10.94
C ALA A 201 8.66 0.14 -10.03
N ARG A 202 9.03 -1.08 -10.45
CA ARG A 202 8.86 -2.30 -9.64
C ARG A 202 9.66 -2.26 -8.33
N GLU A 203 10.91 -1.81 -8.38
CA GLU A 203 11.75 -1.70 -7.18
C GLU A 203 11.18 -0.67 -6.20
N PHE A 204 10.70 0.47 -6.70
CA PHE A 204 10.02 1.48 -5.90
C PHE A 204 8.74 0.93 -5.25
N GLN A 205 7.93 0.20 -6.02
CA GLN A 205 6.74 -0.49 -5.50
C GLN A 205 7.07 -1.50 -4.40
N LEU A 206 8.08 -2.34 -4.62
CA LEU A 206 8.52 -3.33 -3.64
C LEU A 206 9.03 -2.67 -2.36
N ALA A 207 9.79 -1.58 -2.47
CA ALA A 207 10.27 -0.83 -1.31
C ALA A 207 9.10 -0.22 -0.52
N ALA A 208 8.15 0.42 -1.21
CA ALA A 208 6.97 1.00 -0.59
C ALA A 208 6.08 -0.05 0.08
N TRP A 209 5.87 -1.20 -0.58
CA TRP A 209 5.11 -2.33 -0.02
C TRP A 209 5.79 -2.90 1.23
N LYS A 210 7.11 -3.08 1.22
CA LYS A 210 7.88 -3.54 2.39
C LYS A 210 7.74 -2.56 3.56
N GLU A 211 7.85 -1.27 3.31
CA GLU A 211 7.72 -0.24 4.35
C GLU A 211 6.29 -0.20 4.92
N SER A 212 5.27 -0.22 4.05
CA SER A 212 3.87 -0.28 4.49
C SER A 212 3.58 -1.53 5.32
N THR A 213 4.10 -2.69 4.89
CA THR A 213 3.93 -3.96 5.61
C THR A 213 4.63 -3.91 6.96
N LYS A 214 5.86 -3.38 7.01
CA LYS A 214 6.61 -3.20 8.26
C LYS A 214 5.84 -2.32 9.23
N LYS A 215 5.28 -1.20 8.75
CA LYS A 215 4.48 -0.29 9.56
C LYS A 215 3.20 -0.95 10.07
N GLU A 216 2.48 -1.69 9.22
CA GLU A 216 1.31 -2.48 9.63
C GLU A 216 1.67 -3.51 10.72
N LEU A 217 2.79 -4.22 10.56
CA LEU A 217 3.28 -5.19 11.55
C LEU A 217 3.64 -4.53 12.88
N GLU A 218 4.33 -3.39 12.87
CA GLU A 218 4.67 -2.63 14.08
C GLU A 218 3.40 -2.13 14.78
N GLU A 219 2.42 -1.63 14.03
CA GLU A 219 1.12 -1.23 14.58
C GLU A 219 0.37 -2.42 15.19
N LEU A 220 0.37 -3.58 14.54
CA LEU A 220 -0.30 -4.79 15.04
C LEU A 220 0.38 -5.33 16.30
N ARG A 221 1.72 -5.36 16.36
CA ARG A 221 2.48 -5.81 17.54
C ARG A 221 2.15 -5.01 18.80
N ASN A 222 1.90 -3.71 18.63
CA ASN A 222 1.56 -2.80 19.73
C ASN A 222 0.07 -2.80 20.11
N LYS A 223 -0.81 -3.53 19.40
CA LYS A 223 -2.24 -3.56 19.72
C LYS A 223 -2.55 -4.43 20.92
N ASP A 224 -3.64 -4.08 21.61
CA ASP A 224 -4.23 -4.94 22.64
C ASP A 224 -4.63 -6.31 22.05
N ILE A 225 -4.49 -7.36 22.86
CA ILE A 225 -4.76 -8.73 22.43
C ILE A 225 -6.22 -8.93 21.99
N LYS A 226 -7.18 -8.26 22.64
CA LYS A 226 -8.59 -8.34 22.25
C LYS A 226 -8.81 -7.69 20.89
N LEU A 227 -8.10 -6.59 20.60
CA LEU A 227 -8.18 -5.93 19.30
C LEU A 227 -7.53 -6.77 18.19
N LEU A 228 -6.45 -7.51 18.48
CA LEU A 228 -5.91 -8.51 17.55
C LEU A 228 -6.95 -9.59 17.24
N LEU A 229 -7.63 -10.11 18.26
CA LEU A 229 -8.71 -11.09 18.07
C LEU A 229 -9.92 -10.53 17.31
N VAL A 230 -10.21 -9.23 17.40
CA VAL A 230 -11.22 -8.57 16.55
C VAL A 230 -10.75 -8.51 15.11
N LYS A 231 -9.47 -8.21 14.86
CA LYS A 231 -8.93 -8.18 13.50
C LYS A 231 -8.85 -9.55 12.84
N MET A 232 -8.60 -10.62 13.59
CA MET A 232 -8.69 -12.00 13.10
C MET A 232 -10.12 -12.40 12.70
N ASP A 233 -11.13 -11.60 13.04
CA ASP A 233 -12.55 -11.87 12.84
C ASP A 233 -13.15 -11.06 11.69
N ILE A 234 -12.31 -10.40 10.89
CA ILE A 234 -12.73 -9.63 9.72
C ILE A 234 -12.97 -10.63 8.56
N PRO A 235 -14.21 -10.80 8.09
CA PRO A 235 -14.59 -11.91 7.20
C PRO A 235 -13.87 -11.93 5.84
N THR A 236 -13.33 -10.79 5.41
CA THR A 236 -12.57 -10.65 4.15
C THR A 236 -11.06 -10.66 4.32
N ASP A 237 -10.54 -10.76 5.55
CA ASP A 237 -9.10 -10.78 5.84
C ASP A 237 -8.65 -12.14 6.40
N ALA A 238 -8.36 -13.07 5.49
CA ALA A 238 -7.85 -14.40 5.82
C ALA A 238 -6.31 -14.46 5.90
N ARG A 239 -5.62 -13.31 5.96
CA ARG A 239 -4.15 -13.30 5.99
C ARG A 239 -3.65 -13.90 7.31
N PRO A 240 -2.72 -14.88 7.30
CA PRO A 240 -2.21 -15.49 8.52
C PRO A 240 -1.34 -14.54 9.36
N MET A 241 -0.96 -13.37 8.81
CA MET A 241 -0.11 -12.38 9.47
C MET A 241 -0.59 -12.01 10.88
N ILE A 242 -1.90 -11.80 11.07
CA ILE A 242 -2.46 -11.39 12.37
C ILE A 242 -2.38 -12.56 13.37
N ALA A 243 -2.61 -13.77 12.89
CA ALA A 243 -2.47 -15.00 13.67
C ALA A 243 -1.00 -15.27 14.05
N GLU A 244 -0.04 -15.00 13.15
CA GLU A 244 1.39 -15.15 13.45
C GLU A 244 1.84 -14.15 14.52
N ILE A 245 1.38 -12.90 14.48
CA ILE A 245 1.66 -11.93 15.57
C ILE A 245 1.07 -12.42 16.89
N PHE A 246 -0.12 -13.03 16.86
CA PHE A 246 -0.69 -13.65 18.06
C PHE A 246 0.22 -14.77 18.58
N VAL A 247 0.72 -15.65 17.70
CA VAL A 247 1.70 -16.70 18.04
C VAL A 247 2.98 -16.10 18.63
N GLU A 248 3.61 -15.11 17.99
CA GLU A 248 4.81 -14.41 18.48
C GLU A 248 4.63 -13.92 19.93
N ARG A 249 3.45 -13.37 20.24
CA ARG A 249 3.12 -12.91 21.60
C ARG A 249 2.94 -14.05 22.59
N VAL A 250 2.29 -15.14 22.18
CA VAL A 250 2.13 -16.35 23.02
C VAL A 250 3.49 -17.00 23.34
N LEU A 251 4.41 -17.02 22.37
CA LEU A 251 5.76 -17.56 22.55
C LEU A 251 6.61 -16.70 23.50
N SER A 252 6.55 -15.38 23.35
CA SER A 252 7.32 -14.43 24.18
C SER A 252 6.74 -14.19 25.58
N ALA A 253 5.48 -14.53 25.81
CA ALA A 253 4.82 -14.34 27.10
C ALA A 253 5.24 -15.36 28.16
N ASN A 254 5.11 -14.95 29.43
CA ASN A 254 5.29 -15.87 30.55
C ASN A 254 4.14 -16.89 30.64
N LYS A 255 4.31 -17.94 31.46
CA LYS A 255 3.36 -19.06 31.54
C LYS A 255 1.91 -18.62 31.86
N LYS A 256 1.73 -17.63 32.74
CA LYS A 256 0.41 -17.12 33.13
C LYS A 256 -0.27 -16.37 31.99
N GLU A 257 0.45 -15.44 31.36
CA GLU A 257 -0.04 -14.66 30.22
C GLU A 257 -0.34 -15.55 29.01
N ARG A 258 0.55 -16.51 28.72
CA ARG A 258 0.38 -17.51 27.67
C ARG A 258 -0.94 -18.27 27.85
N LYS A 259 -1.20 -18.77 29.06
CA LYS A 259 -2.46 -19.45 29.41
C LYS A 259 -3.66 -18.53 29.18
N GLN A 260 -3.61 -17.29 29.65
CA GLN A 260 -4.70 -16.32 29.48
C GLN A 260 -5.00 -16.00 28.01
N MET A 261 -3.97 -15.81 27.19
CA MET A 261 -4.15 -15.51 25.75
C MET A 261 -4.78 -16.69 25.01
N VAL A 262 -4.28 -17.90 25.23
CA VAL A 262 -4.83 -19.09 24.56
C VAL A 262 -6.22 -19.44 25.08
N GLU A 263 -6.49 -19.21 26.37
CA GLU A 263 -7.85 -19.32 26.92
C GLU A 263 -8.80 -18.30 26.27
N LEU A 264 -8.36 -17.07 26.05
CA LEU A 264 -9.15 -16.04 25.38
C LEU A 264 -9.44 -16.39 23.90
N LEU A 265 -8.44 -16.92 23.17
CA LEU A 265 -8.62 -17.43 21.81
C LEU A 265 -9.64 -18.57 21.77
N ALA A 266 -9.49 -19.53 22.69
CA ALA A 266 -10.36 -20.71 22.80
C ALA A 266 -11.78 -20.37 23.25
N MET A 267 -11.95 -19.34 24.08
CA MET A 267 -13.25 -18.78 24.44
C MET A 267 -13.90 -18.14 23.21
N LYS A 268 -13.16 -17.30 22.47
CA LYS A 268 -13.71 -16.59 21.31
C LYS A 268 -14.09 -17.54 20.17
N MET A 269 -13.29 -18.57 19.88
CA MET A 269 -13.58 -19.52 18.80
C MET A 269 -14.88 -20.32 19.02
N ARG A 270 -15.23 -20.58 20.29
CA ARG A 270 -16.46 -21.28 20.71
C ARG A 270 -17.68 -20.36 20.83
N GLY A 271 -17.47 -19.05 20.77
CA GLY A 271 -18.54 -18.06 20.71
C GLY A 271 -19.17 -18.02 19.33
N ARG A 272 -19.46 -16.80 18.87
CA ARG A 272 -20.06 -16.54 17.55
C ARG A 272 -19.09 -15.77 16.65
N PRO A 273 -17.86 -16.24 16.38
CA PRO A 273 -16.99 -15.56 15.43
C PRO A 273 -17.35 -15.96 13.99
N HIS A 274 -16.80 -15.23 13.02
CA HIS A 274 -16.82 -15.64 11.61
C HIS A 274 -15.95 -16.89 11.39
N SER A 275 -16.17 -17.55 10.26
CA SER A 275 -15.42 -18.76 9.87
C SER A 275 -13.92 -18.47 9.75
N VAL A 276 -13.55 -17.29 9.23
CA VAL A 276 -12.15 -16.88 9.09
C VAL A 276 -11.41 -16.89 10.43
N PHE A 277 -12.06 -16.47 11.52
CA PHE A 277 -11.44 -16.48 12.84
C PHE A 277 -11.15 -17.92 13.29
N ARG A 278 -12.07 -18.85 13.04
CA ARG A 278 -11.89 -20.27 13.38
C ARG A 278 -10.74 -20.88 12.59
N VAL A 279 -10.59 -20.53 11.32
CA VAL A 279 -9.46 -20.96 10.48
C VAL A 279 -8.14 -20.38 10.99
N LEU A 280 -8.11 -19.08 11.31
CA LEU A 280 -6.93 -18.45 11.90
C LEU A 280 -6.59 -19.02 13.29
N ALA A 281 -7.59 -19.44 14.06
CA ALA A 281 -7.37 -20.17 15.31
C ALA A 281 -6.75 -21.56 15.07
N VAL A 282 -7.18 -22.30 14.04
CA VAL A 282 -6.51 -23.55 13.62
C VAL A 282 -5.03 -23.27 13.32
N TYR A 283 -4.74 -22.22 12.56
CA TYR A 283 -3.36 -21.81 12.27
C TYR A 283 -2.55 -21.55 13.56
N VAL A 284 -3.09 -20.78 14.49
CA VAL A 284 -2.44 -20.52 15.79
C VAL A 284 -2.15 -21.84 16.52
N PHE A 285 -3.14 -22.72 16.66
CA PHE A 285 -2.94 -23.97 17.41
C PHE A 285 -1.94 -24.92 16.73
N VAL A 286 -1.93 -25.01 15.40
CA VAL A 286 -0.93 -25.79 14.66
C VAL A 286 0.47 -25.23 14.90
N ARG A 287 0.65 -23.90 14.83
CA ARG A 287 1.93 -23.26 15.13
C ARG A 287 2.37 -23.49 16.58
N LEU A 288 1.46 -23.40 17.55
CA LEU A 288 1.79 -23.68 18.95
C LEU A 288 2.22 -25.14 19.17
N LEU A 289 1.63 -26.10 18.45
CA LEU A 289 2.09 -27.50 18.48
C LEU A 289 3.47 -27.67 17.84
N GLU A 290 3.71 -27.02 16.71
CA GLU A 290 5.01 -27.03 16.02
C GLU A 290 6.14 -26.53 16.92
N GLU A 291 5.86 -25.50 17.72
CA GLU A 291 6.81 -24.92 18.69
C GLU A 291 6.83 -25.67 20.04
N GLY A 292 6.14 -26.81 20.16
CA GLY A 292 6.14 -27.64 21.38
C GLY A 292 5.53 -26.96 22.61
N ILE A 293 4.57 -26.04 22.41
CA ILE A 293 3.99 -25.27 23.51
C ILE A 293 2.96 -26.09 24.28
N GLU A 294 3.22 -26.26 25.57
CA GLU A 294 2.27 -26.84 26.52
C GLU A 294 1.55 -25.75 27.33
N ILE A 295 0.27 -25.99 27.62
CA ILE A 295 -0.58 -25.09 28.38
C ILE A 295 -1.33 -25.90 29.42
N GLU A 296 -1.25 -25.45 30.67
CA GLU A 296 -2.00 -26.04 31.77
C GLU A 296 -3.51 -25.94 31.52
N ARG A 297 -4.24 -26.93 32.03
CA ARG A 297 -5.71 -26.95 31.95
C ARG A 297 -6.30 -25.62 32.45
N ALA A 298 -7.18 -25.08 31.62
CA ALA A 298 -7.97 -23.88 31.85
C ALA A 298 -9.46 -24.19 31.63
N ILE A 299 -10.35 -23.21 31.77
CA ILE A 299 -11.79 -23.42 31.62
C ILE A 299 -12.11 -23.87 30.19
N TYR A 300 -11.51 -23.18 29.21
CA TYR A 300 -11.75 -23.41 27.78
C TYR A 300 -10.65 -24.20 27.08
N VAL A 301 -9.59 -24.61 27.77
CA VAL A 301 -8.41 -25.26 27.16
C VAL A 301 -8.02 -26.48 27.99
N LYS A 302 -8.12 -27.67 27.41
CA LYS A 302 -7.59 -28.90 28.05
C LYS A 302 -6.09 -29.02 27.81
N SER A 303 -5.69 -28.92 26.54
CA SER A 303 -4.32 -28.79 26.05
C SER A 303 -4.37 -28.15 24.66
N VAL A 304 -3.24 -27.70 24.14
CA VAL A 304 -3.15 -27.15 22.76
C VAL A 304 -3.65 -28.19 21.75
N LYS A 305 -3.16 -29.43 21.85
CA LYS A 305 -3.53 -30.55 20.99
C LYS A 305 -5.03 -30.87 21.04
N ALA A 306 -5.58 -31.08 22.24
CA ALA A 306 -7.00 -31.42 22.37
C ALA A 306 -7.92 -30.30 21.86
N THR A 307 -7.49 -29.04 22.01
CA THR A 307 -8.23 -27.86 21.55
C THR A 307 -8.18 -27.74 20.02
N LEU A 308 -7.02 -28.00 19.40
CA LEU A 308 -6.91 -28.12 17.96
C LEU A 308 -7.83 -29.22 17.42
N GLU A 309 -7.79 -30.41 18.02
CA GLU A 309 -8.56 -31.56 17.56
C GLU A 309 -10.07 -31.29 17.63
N GLU A 310 -10.55 -30.69 18.72
CA GLU A 310 -11.94 -30.24 18.85
C GLU A 310 -12.31 -29.23 17.76
N LEU A 311 -11.47 -28.20 17.55
CA LEU A 311 -11.72 -27.14 16.59
C LEU A 311 -11.78 -27.68 15.16
N VAL A 312 -10.83 -28.52 14.76
CA VAL A 312 -10.76 -29.09 13.41
C VAL A 312 -11.96 -30.01 13.14
N LYS A 313 -12.27 -30.92 14.07
CA LYS A 313 -13.43 -31.82 13.94
C LYS A 313 -14.74 -31.04 13.84
N SER A 314 -14.84 -29.94 14.59
CA SER A 314 -16.01 -29.07 14.54
C SER A 314 -16.06 -28.27 13.24
N ASN A 315 -14.96 -27.68 12.77
CA ASN A 315 -14.94 -26.94 11.50
C ASN A 315 -15.32 -27.82 10.30
N ARG A 316 -14.77 -29.03 10.22
CA ARG A 316 -15.07 -30.00 9.16
C ARG A 316 -16.56 -30.34 9.08
N THR A 317 -17.23 -30.44 10.22
CA THR A 317 -18.66 -30.79 10.30
C THR A 317 -19.56 -29.57 10.43
N TYR A 318 -19.03 -28.35 10.22
CA TYR A 318 -19.75 -27.10 10.43
C TYR A 318 -20.39 -27.03 11.82
N TRP A 319 -19.73 -27.57 12.84
CA TRP A 319 -20.22 -27.58 14.22
C TRP A 319 -21.61 -28.23 14.34
N SER A 320 -21.89 -29.28 13.57
CA SER A 320 -23.21 -29.93 13.50
C SER A 320 -23.75 -30.44 14.84
N SER A 321 -22.88 -30.68 15.83
CA SER A 321 -23.28 -31.01 17.20
C SER A 321 -23.95 -29.86 17.96
N ASN A 322 -23.83 -28.62 17.47
CA ASN A 322 -24.47 -27.44 18.00
C ASN A 322 -25.28 -26.76 16.86
N PRO A 323 -26.62 -26.92 16.84
CA PRO A 323 -27.47 -26.39 15.77
C PRO A 323 -27.31 -24.88 15.54
N LEU A 324 -27.06 -24.11 16.60
CA LEU A 324 -26.86 -22.66 16.49
C LEU A 324 -25.52 -22.33 15.81
N SER A 325 -24.43 -22.95 16.25
CA SER A 325 -23.12 -22.78 15.62
C SER A 325 -23.11 -23.25 14.17
N ASN A 326 -23.85 -24.32 13.86
CA ASN A 326 -24.01 -24.80 12.50
C ASN A 326 -24.71 -23.79 11.59
N ALA A 327 -25.86 -23.27 12.03
CA ALA A 327 -26.56 -22.22 11.29
C ALA A 327 -25.67 -20.98 11.08
N LEU A 328 -24.87 -20.58 12.07
CA LEU A 328 -23.94 -19.45 11.96
C LEU A 328 -22.84 -19.66 10.91
N CYS A 329 -22.32 -20.90 10.76
CA CYS A 329 -21.34 -21.22 9.69
C CYS A 329 -21.95 -20.99 8.30
N HIS A 330 -23.19 -21.44 8.10
CA HIS A 330 -23.89 -21.26 6.83
C HIS A 330 -24.29 -19.80 6.59
N LEU A 331 -24.66 -19.08 7.64
CA LEU A 331 -24.94 -17.64 7.57
C LEU A 331 -23.74 -16.86 7.04
N ASP A 332 -22.53 -17.16 7.54
CA ASP A 332 -21.30 -16.50 7.10
C ASP A 332 -21.09 -16.63 5.59
N ASN A 333 -21.17 -17.86 5.06
CA ASN A 333 -21.09 -18.12 3.62
C ASN A 333 -22.15 -17.33 2.82
N THR A 334 -23.41 -17.37 3.25
CA THR A 334 -24.52 -16.71 2.55
C THR A 334 -24.39 -15.19 2.59
N THR A 335 -23.96 -14.60 3.71
CA THR A 335 -23.77 -13.15 3.83
C THR A 335 -22.64 -12.62 2.94
N LEU A 336 -21.50 -13.31 2.88
CA LEU A 336 -20.39 -12.95 1.98
C LEU A 336 -20.79 -13.07 0.51
N ARG A 337 -21.48 -14.16 0.15
CA ARG A 337 -21.96 -14.40 -1.22
C ARG A 337 -22.96 -13.33 -1.66
N LEU A 338 -23.94 -13.02 -0.81
CA LEU A 338 -24.92 -11.97 -1.08
C LEU A 338 -24.26 -10.58 -1.14
N ALA A 339 -23.36 -10.27 -0.20
CA ALA A 339 -22.63 -9.01 -0.17
C ALA A 339 -21.81 -8.79 -1.45
N LYS A 340 -21.12 -9.82 -1.98
CA LYS A 340 -20.43 -9.76 -3.27
C LYS A 340 -21.40 -9.41 -4.41
N LYS A 341 -22.52 -10.13 -4.49
CA LYS A 341 -23.51 -9.94 -5.57
C LYS A 341 -24.15 -8.56 -5.54
N LEU A 342 -24.49 -8.05 -4.36
CA LEU A 342 -25.00 -6.68 -4.18
C LEU A 342 -23.95 -5.65 -4.58
N SER A 343 -22.72 -5.79 -4.08
CA SER A 343 -21.63 -4.83 -4.35
C SER A 343 -21.33 -4.71 -5.85
N LEU A 344 -21.23 -5.85 -6.54
CA LEU A 344 -20.97 -5.90 -7.99
C LEU A 344 -22.03 -5.21 -8.85
N ARG A 345 -23.30 -5.21 -8.40
CA ARG A 345 -24.41 -4.65 -9.19
C ARG A 345 -24.73 -3.22 -8.82
N LEU A 346 -24.64 -2.90 -7.53
CA LEU A 346 -25.07 -1.61 -7.01
C LEU A 346 -23.92 -0.58 -6.98
N ALA A 347 -22.67 -1.00 -6.73
CA ALA A 347 -21.57 -0.06 -6.47
C ALA A 347 -20.48 0.00 -7.57
N MET A 348 -20.54 -0.87 -8.60
CA MET A 348 -19.47 -0.98 -9.59
C MET A 348 -19.17 0.33 -10.33
N ASP A 349 -20.20 1.06 -10.78
CA ASP A 349 -20.01 2.28 -11.57
C ASP A 349 -19.37 3.39 -10.72
N ASP A 350 -19.87 3.58 -9.50
CA ASP A 350 -19.36 4.58 -8.58
C ASP A 350 -17.92 4.27 -8.15
N LEU A 351 -17.61 3.00 -7.86
CA LEU A 351 -16.25 2.56 -7.55
C LEU A 351 -15.31 2.72 -8.75
N THR A 352 -15.76 2.37 -9.96
CA THR A 352 -14.97 2.54 -11.18
C THR A 352 -14.68 4.02 -11.44
N LYS A 353 -15.70 4.88 -11.30
CA LYS A 353 -15.54 6.33 -11.41
C LYS A 353 -14.55 6.86 -10.37
N PHE A 354 -14.71 6.49 -9.11
CA PHE A 354 -13.83 6.88 -8.01
C PHE A 354 -12.37 6.47 -8.25
N VAL A 355 -12.14 5.22 -8.68
CA VAL A 355 -10.79 4.71 -8.98
C VAL A 355 -10.18 5.46 -10.17
N ASN A 356 -10.97 5.73 -11.22
CA ASN A 356 -10.50 6.49 -12.38
C ASN A 356 -10.15 7.95 -12.03
N GLU A 357 -10.96 8.60 -11.18
CA GLU A 357 -10.66 9.94 -10.67
C GLU A 357 -9.38 9.95 -9.83
N ARG A 358 -9.17 8.97 -8.95
CA ARG A 358 -7.90 8.81 -8.23
C ARG A 358 -6.72 8.59 -9.17
N LYS A 359 -6.87 7.72 -10.18
CA LYS A 359 -5.84 7.46 -11.19
C LYS A 359 -5.41 8.71 -11.95
N ARG A 360 -6.32 9.66 -12.15
CA ARG A 360 -6.05 10.93 -12.86
C ARG A 360 -5.43 12.01 -11.97
N THR A 361 -5.72 11.98 -10.67
CA THR A 361 -5.35 13.07 -9.74
C THR A 361 -4.07 12.79 -8.96
N LEU A 362 -3.75 11.52 -8.72
CA LEU A 362 -2.56 11.13 -7.96
C LEU A 362 -1.26 11.35 -8.77
N PRO A 363 -0.19 11.83 -8.12
CA PRO A 363 1.17 11.76 -8.66
C PRO A 363 1.55 10.33 -9.06
N ILE A 364 2.45 10.19 -10.05
CA ILE A 364 2.86 8.86 -10.53
C ILE A 364 3.52 8.03 -9.43
N GLU A 365 4.24 8.66 -8.50
CA GLU A 365 4.82 8.00 -7.34
C GLU A 365 3.72 7.39 -6.45
N ASP A 366 2.68 8.15 -6.13
CA ASP A 366 1.56 7.67 -5.33
C ASP A 366 0.74 6.61 -6.06
N LEU A 367 0.57 6.72 -7.38
CA LEU A 367 -0.07 5.69 -8.20
C LEU A 367 0.69 4.37 -8.15
N LEU A 368 2.02 4.42 -8.17
CA LEU A 368 2.85 3.24 -8.07
C LEU A 368 2.70 2.59 -6.68
N VAL A 369 2.65 3.39 -5.61
CA VAL A 369 2.49 2.88 -4.22
C VAL A 369 1.09 2.36 -3.94
N GLU A 370 0.07 3.17 -4.19
CA GLU A 370 -1.31 2.86 -3.80
C GLU A 370 -1.95 1.80 -4.69
N GLN A 371 -1.61 1.81 -5.99
CA GLN A 371 -2.23 0.99 -7.04
C GLN A 371 -3.76 0.93 -6.90
N PRO A 372 -4.46 2.09 -6.98
CA PRO A 372 -5.90 2.12 -6.78
C PRO A 372 -6.58 1.20 -7.79
N SER A 373 -7.41 0.30 -7.28
CA SER A 373 -8.06 -0.77 -8.02
C SER A 373 -9.47 -0.93 -7.49
N VAL A 374 -10.42 -1.18 -8.38
CA VAL A 374 -11.80 -1.50 -8.03
C VAL A 374 -11.81 -2.73 -7.14
N ALA A 375 -10.97 -3.74 -7.40
CA ALA A 375 -10.88 -4.94 -6.57
C ALA A 375 -10.62 -4.62 -5.09
N ARG A 376 -9.62 -3.78 -4.82
CA ARG A 376 -9.21 -3.40 -3.46
C ARG A 376 -10.36 -2.71 -2.71
N HIS A 377 -11.05 -1.78 -3.36
CA HIS A 377 -12.18 -1.07 -2.75
C HIS A 377 -13.42 -1.97 -2.62
N MET A 378 -13.65 -2.84 -3.61
CA MET A 378 -14.76 -3.78 -3.63
C MET A 378 -14.66 -4.79 -2.48
N VAL A 379 -13.48 -5.36 -2.20
CA VAL A 379 -13.28 -6.28 -1.07
C VAL A 379 -13.63 -5.61 0.27
N SER A 380 -13.31 -4.33 0.42
CA SER A 380 -13.66 -3.56 1.62
C SER A 380 -15.16 -3.35 1.75
N LEU A 381 -15.84 -3.02 0.65
CA LEU A 381 -17.29 -2.86 0.60
C LEU A 381 -18.01 -4.19 0.88
N ILE A 382 -17.54 -5.29 0.28
CA ILE A 382 -18.08 -6.63 0.52
C ILE A 382 -17.96 -6.99 2.00
N GLY A 383 -16.80 -6.77 2.60
CA GLY A 383 -16.59 -7.06 4.02
C GLY A 383 -17.52 -6.26 4.92
N LEU A 384 -17.71 -4.97 4.64
CA LEU A 384 -18.63 -4.12 5.38
C LEU A 384 -20.08 -4.59 5.25
N LEU A 385 -20.54 -4.89 4.03
CA LEU A 385 -21.91 -5.35 3.79
C LEU A 385 -22.16 -6.73 4.39
N ALA A 386 -21.20 -7.66 4.28
CA ALA A 386 -21.29 -8.99 4.88
C ALA A 386 -21.40 -8.87 6.41
N GLU A 387 -20.55 -8.05 7.05
CA GLU A 387 -20.61 -7.79 8.50
C GLU A 387 -21.98 -7.22 8.92
N LEU A 388 -22.53 -6.27 8.16
CA LEU A 388 -23.84 -5.67 8.44
C LEU A 388 -24.97 -6.71 8.33
N LEU A 389 -24.93 -7.58 7.31
CA LEU A 389 -25.92 -8.64 7.13
C LEU A 389 -25.80 -9.71 8.22
N TRP A 390 -24.58 -10.08 8.59
CA TRP A 390 -24.30 -11.08 9.61
C TRP A 390 -24.73 -10.61 11.00
N ARG A 391 -24.37 -9.38 11.39
CA ARG A 391 -24.71 -8.79 12.71
C ARG A 391 -26.21 -8.67 12.97
N LYS A 392 -27.02 -8.50 11.92
CA LYS A 392 -28.49 -8.43 12.05
C LYS A 392 -29.10 -9.71 12.62
N VAL A 393 -28.44 -10.84 12.42
CA VAL A 393 -29.01 -12.17 12.67
C VAL A 393 -28.21 -12.96 13.69
N CYS A 394 -26.90 -12.72 13.79
CA CYS A 394 -25.98 -13.53 14.58
C CYS A 394 -26.33 -13.62 16.07
N ASN A 395 -27.08 -12.66 16.61
CA ASN A 395 -27.48 -12.60 18.02
C ASN A 395 -28.75 -13.39 18.33
N ALA A 396 -29.40 -14.00 17.33
CA ALA A 396 -30.53 -14.89 17.54
C ALA A 396 -30.18 -16.00 18.56
N THR A 397 -31.12 -16.31 19.45
CA THR A 397 -30.96 -17.37 20.45
C THR A 397 -31.36 -18.74 19.91
N ASN A 398 -32.16 -18.77 18.84
CA ASN A 398 -32.63 -19.98 18.19
C ASN A 398 -32.01 -20.11 16.78
N HIS A 399 -31.50 -21.30 16.46
CA HIS A 399 -30.97 -21.62 15.14
C HIS A 399 -32.02 -21.51 14.02
N HIS A 400 -33.31 -21.72 14.32
CA HIS A 400 -34.39 -21.57 13.35
C HIS A 400 -34.47 -20.15 12.79
N ASP A 401 -34.28 -19.12 13.63
CA ASP A 401 -34.31 -17.72 13.19
C ASP A 401 -33.13 -17.38 12.27
N ILE A 402 -32.00 -18.06 12.47
CA ILE A 402 -30.83 -17.92 11.60
C ILE A 402 -31.08 -18.57 10.25
N TRP A 403 -31.64 -19.79 10.22
CA TRP A 403 -32.02 -20.46 8.98
C TRP A 403 -33.07 -19.70 8.19
N GLU A 404 -34.07 -19.16 8.88
CA GLU A 404 -35.07 -18.28 8.29
C GLU A 404 -34.40 -17.09 7.59
N ALA A 405 -33.42 -16.43 8.23
CA ALA A 405 -32.70 -15.33 7.62
C ALA A 405 -31.81 -15.77 6.44
N ILE A 406 -31.16 -16.93 6.52
CA ILE A 406 -30.39 -17.51 5.41
C ILE A 406 -31.30 -17.68 4.19
N TRP A 407 -32.49 -18.26 4.35
CA TRP A 407 -33.45 -18.45 3.28
C TRP A 407 -33.96 -17.13 2.68
N HIS A 408 -34.15 -16.11 3.50
CA HIS A 408 -34.44 -14.76 3.02
C HIS A 408 -33.26 -14.20 2.20
N TYR A 409 -32.02 -14.36 2.65
CA TYR A 409 -30.84 -13.89 1.92
C TYR A 409 -30.62 -14.63 0.60
N GLU A 410 -30.88 -15.93 0.56
CA GLU A 410 -30.87 -16.73 -0.68
C GLU A 410 -31.99 -16.31 -1.64
N PHE A 411 -33.17 -15.97 -1.13
CA PHE A 411 -34.23 -15.40 -1.96
C PHE A 411 -33.84 -14.02 -2.53
N ILE A 412 -33.14 -13.18 -1.76
CA ILE A 412 -32.58 -11.91 -2.27
C ILE A 412 -31.53 -12.18 -3.34
N GLU A 413 -30.70 -13.20 -3.13
CA GLU A 413 -29.69 -13.65 -4.11
C GLU A 413 -30.35 -14.00 -5.46
N GLU A 414 -31.47 -14.72 -5.45
CA GLU A 414 -32.23 -15.06 -6.65
C GLU A 414 -32.82 -13.81 -7.35
N ILE A 415 -33.25 -12.81 -6.58
CA ILE A 415 -33.74 -11.54 -7.15
C ILE A 415 -32.60 -10.74 -7.76
N ILE A 416 -31.50 -10.57 -7.02
CA ILE A 416 -30.37 -9.73 -7.46
C ILE A 416 -29.68 -10.36 -8.68
N GLU A 417 -29.71 -11.68 -8.84
CA GLU A 417 -29.20 -12.36 -10.03
C GLU A 417 -29.88 -11.95 -11.32
N LYS A 418 -31.15 -11.52 -11.26
CA LYS A 418 -31.89 -10.99 -12.41
C LYS A 418 -31.41 -9.61 -12.86
N VAL A 419 -30.69 -8.90 -11.99
CA VAL A 419 -30.04 -7.64 -12.35
C VAL A 419 -28.75 -7.96 -13.12
N PRO A 420 -28.55 -7.41 -14.34
CA PRO A 420 -27.37 -7.67 -15.13
C PRO A 420 -26.08 -7.34 -14.38
N LEU A 421 -25.05 -8.18 -14.57
CA LEU A 421 -23.71 -7.87 -14.07
C LEU A 421 -23.13 -6.70 -14.85
N LYS A 422 -22.51 -5.78 -14.12
CA LYS A 422 -21.74 -4.68 -14.72
C LYS A 422 -20.35 -5.20 -15.10
N PRO A 423 -19.80 -4.75 -16.24
CA PRO A 423 -18.48 -5.20 -16.68
C PRO A 423 -17.44 -4.80 -15.64
N TYR A 424 -16.56 -5.74 -15.31
CA TYR A 424 -15.43 -5.47 -14.43
C TYR A 424 -14.32 -4.77 -15.24
N PRO A 425 -13.60 -3.78 -14.69
CA PRO A 425 -12.53 -3.12 -15.43
C PRO A 425 -11.40 -4.08 -15.81
N ASP A 426 -10.94 -4.00 -17.06
CA ASP A 426 -9.83 -4.81 -17.57
C ASP A 426 -8.53 -4.53 -16.79
N GLY A 427 -7.78 -5.59 -16.51
CA GLY A 427 -6.48 -5.52 -15.83
C GLY A 427 -6.54 -5.21 -14.33
N ASP A 428 -7.74 -5.21 -13.74
CA ASP A 428 -7.92 -5.18 -12.29
C ASP A 428 -7.80 -6.60 -11.70
N SER A 429 -7.47 -6.71 -10.42
CA SER A 429 -7.30 -8.02 -9.77
C SER A 429 -8.63 -8.77 -9.67
N ASP A 430 -8.58 -10.09 -9.72
CA ASP A 430 -9.75 -10.93 -9.48
C ASP A 430 -10.30 -10.69 -8.08
N LEU A 431 -11.63 -10.58 -8.00
CA LEU A 431 -12.31 -10.59 -6.72
C LEU A 431 -12.27 -12.00 -6.13
N LEU A 432 -12.22 -12.06 -4.80
CA LEU A 432 -12.30 -13.30 -4.03
C LEU A 432 -13.49 -14.18 -4.47
N PHE A 433 -13.33 -15.50 -4.41
CA PHE A 433 -14.30 -16.54 -4.83
C PHE A 433 -15.59 -16.62 -3.99
N PHE A 434 -16.04 -15.50 -3.40
CA PHE A 434 -17.21 -15.43 -2.52
C PHE A 434 -18.52 -15.85 -3.18
N GLU A 435 -18.63 -15.79 -4.50
CA GLU A 435 -19.79 -16.26 -5.26
C GLU A 435 -20.02 -17.76 -5.13
N TYR A 436 -18.96 -18.53 -4.83
CA TYR A 436 -19.01 -19.97 -4.66
C TYR A 436 -19.11 -20.40 -3.19
N TYR A 437 -19.10 -19.45 -2.24
CA TYR A 437 -19.14 -19.79 -0.81
C TYR A 437 -20.45 -20.51 -0.49
N GLY A 438 -20.38 -21.68 0.16
CA GLY A 438 -21.53 -22.56 0.42
C GLY A 438 -22.08 -23.30 -0.82
N LYS A 439 -21.46 -23.14 -2.00
CA LYS A 439 -21.84 -23.79 -3.27
C LYS A 439 -20.61 -24.45 -3.92
N GLY A 440 -19.93 -25.31 -3.17
CA GLY A 440 -18.71 -26.02 -3.62
C GLY A 440 -17.39 -25.32 -3.26
N TYR A 441 -17.45 -24.25 -2.46
CA TYR A 441 -16.27 -23.66 -1.82
C TYR A 441 -16.70 -23.01 -0.50
N ASP A 442 -15.81 -22.82 0.46
CA ASP A 442 -16.09 -22.10 1.70
C ASP A 442 -14.81 -21.60 2.37
N MET A 443 -14.93 -20.76 3.40
CA MET A 443 -13.79 -20.39 4.23
C MET A 443 -13.52 -21.45 5.29
N LEU A 444 -14.56 -22.02 5.93
CA LEU A 444 -14.41 -22.80 7.14
C LEU A 444 -13.71 -24.16 6.91
N CYS A 445 -14.26 -24.99 6.02
CA CYS A 445 -13.75 -26.33 5.74
C CYS A 445 -12.47 -26.24 4.90
N MET A 446 -12.51 -25.53 3.77
CA MET A 446 -11.35 -25.41 2.88
C MET A 446 -10.20 -24.63 3.51
N GLY A 447 -10.48 -23.55 4.26
CA GLY A 447 -9.43 -22.83 4.99
C GLY A 447 -8.81 -23.69 6.08
N THR A 448 -9.61 -24.49 6.79
CA THR A 448 -9.07 -25.46 7.76
C THR A 448 -8.22 -26.52 7.07
N TRP A 449 -8.69 -27.09 5.94
CA TRP A 449 -7.92 -28.04 5.13
C TRP A 449 -6.61 -27.44 4.63
N ASP A 450 -6.62 -26.23 4.07
CA ASP A 450 -5.43 -25.55 3.54
C ASP A 450 -4.33 -25.38 4.61
N VAL A 451 -4.72 -25.03 5.84
CA VAL A 451 -3.78 -24.90 6.97
C VAL A 451 -3.18 -26.26 7.35
N LEU A 452 -4.02 -27.29 7.48
CA LEU A 452 -3.59 -28.61 7.92
C LEU A 452 -2.76 -29.34 6.85
N HIS A 453 -3.17 -29.26 5.59
CA HIS A 453 -2.51 -29.89 4.45
C HIS A 453 -1.05 -29.44 4.32
N ARG A 454 -0.79 -28.13 4.52
CA ARG A 454 0.56 -27.55 4.51
C ARG A 454 1.42 -27.96 5.70
N LYS A 455 0.83 -28.55 6.74
CA LYS A 455 1.48 -28.91 8.01
C LYS A 455 1.29 -30.39 8.35
N LEU A 456 1.03 -31.22 7.34
CA LEU A 456 0.72 -32.64 7.51
C LEU A 456 1.80 -33.40 8.29
N ASP A 457 3.08 -33.12 8.05
CA ASP A 457 4.19 -33.77 8.75
C ASP A 457 4.21 -33.42 10.24
N VAL A 458 4.01 -32.14 10.58
CA VAL A 458 3.90 -31.69 11.98
C VAL A 458 2.76 -32.41 12.70
N LEU A 459 1.60 -32.52 12.04
CA LEU A 459 0.42 -33.20 12.59
C LEU A 459 0.70 -34.69 12.88
N LYS A 460 1.41 -35.39 11.97
CA LYS A 460 1.82 -36.79 12.15
C LYS A 460 2.80 -36.94 13.29
N THR A 461 3.82 -36.07 13.38
CA THR A 461 4.84 -36.13 14.44
C THR A 461 4.26 -35.92 15.83
N VAL A 462 3.32 -34.98 15.98
CA VAL A 462 2.65 -34.70 17.27
C VAL A 462 1.54 -35.73 17.60
N GLY A 463 1.26 -36.61 16.65
CA GLY A 463 0.31 -37.72 16.78
C GLY A 463 -1.13 -37.25 16.99
N VAL A 464 -1.59 -36.23 16.25
CA VAL A 464 -3.00 -35.81 16.29
C VAL A 464 -3.92 -36.93 15.81
N ASP A 465 -5.19 -36.86 16.19
CA ASP A 465 -6.22 -37.82 15.79
C ASP A 465 -6.18 -38.20 14.30
N GLU A 466 -6.28 -39.50 14.01
CA GLU A 466 -6.15 -40.05 12.66
C GLU A 466 -7.19 -39.50 11.67
N THR A 467 -8.39 -39.16 12.15
CA THR A 467 -9.43 -38.55 11.28
C THR A 467 -9.03 -37.17 10.76
N ILE A 468 -8.18 -36.44 11.50
CA ILE A 468 -7.64 -35.14 11.10
C ILE A 468 -6.51 -35.33 10.09
N ILE A 469 -5.64 -36.32 10.32
CA ILE A 469 -4.56 -36.68 9.37
C ILE A 469 -5.17 -37.09 8.03
N ASN A 470 -6.22 -37.92 8.05
CA ASN A 470 -6.93 -38.34 6.86
C ASN A 470 -7.57 -37.16 6.13
N PHE A 471 -8.22 -36.24 6.86
CA PHE A 471 -8.78 -35.02 6.28
C PHE A 471 -7.70 -34.13 5.65
N ALA A 472 -6.59 -33.91 6.34
CA ALA A 472 -5.47 -33.11 5.83
C ALA A 472 -4.77 -33.76 4.62
N SER A 473 -4.90 -35.07 4.45
CA SER A 473 -4.32 -35.84 3.34
C SER A 473 -5.21 -35.92 2.10
N LEU A 474 -6.49 -35.49 2.20
CA LEU A 474 -7.37 -35.42 1.05
C LEU A 474 -6.77 -34.55 -0.05
N THR A 475 -7.05 -34.90 -1.31
CA THR A 475 -6.87 -33.99 -2.43
C THR A 475 -7.81 -32.79 -2.28
N ARG A 476 -7.51 -31.70 -3.01
CA ARG A 476 -8.35 -30.50 -2.97
C ARG A 476 -9.80 -30.77 -3.40
N ASP A 477 -10.00 -31.61 -4.41
CA ASP A 477 -11.34 -31.94 -4.93
C ASP A 477 -12.13 -32.80 -3.95
N GLU A 478 -11.48 -33.76 -3.28
CA GLU A 478 -12.10 -34.55 -2.21
C GLU A 478 -12.47 -33.67 -1.01
N ALA A 479 -11.61 -32.70 -0.65
CA ALA A 479 -11.89 -31.75 0.41
C ALA A 479 -13.11 -30.86 0.06
N ILE A 480 -13.18 -30.37 -1.18
CA ILE A 480 -14.34 -29.63 -1.71
C ILE A 480 -15.62 -30.48 -1.65
N ALA A 481 -15.55 -31.74 -2.08
CA ALA A 481 -16.68 -32.65 -2.04
C ALA A 481 -17.16 -32.96 -0.62
N SER A 482 -16.31 -32.74 0.39
CA SER A 482 -16.64 -32.95 1.81
C SER A 482 -17.31 -31.75 2.49
N ILE A 483 -17.47 -30.62 1.81
CA ILE A 483 -18.08 -29.41 2.37
C ILE A 483 -19.56 -29.69 2.71
N PRO A 484 -20.00 -29.49 3.98
CA PRO A 484 -21.39 -29.63 4.37
C PRO A 484 -22.34 -28.71 3.58
N LEU A 485 -23.47 -29.27 3.12
CA LEU A 485 -24.51 -28.53 2.42
C LEU A 485 -25.43 -27.79 3.40
N SER A 486 -25.98 -26.65 2.97
CA SER A 486 -26.98 -25.92 3.74
C SER A 486 -28.31 -26.68 3.81
N ILE A 487 -29.09 -26.41 4.85
CA ILE A 487 -30.47 -26.93 4.95
C ILE A 487 -31.31 -26.23 3.88
N PRO A 488 -31.97 -26.98 2.98
CA PRO A 488 -32.80 -26.39 1.93
C PRO A 488 -34.00 -25.67 2.54
N ARG A 489 -34.51 -24.67 1.81
CA ARG A 489 -35.79 -24.04 2.13
C ARG A 489 -36.90 -25.10 2.18
N PRO A 490 -37.78 -25.09 3.20
CA PRO A 490 -38.99 -25.90 3.18
C PRO A 490 -39.86 -25.59 1.95
N ASP A 491 -40.54 -26.59 1.39
CA ASP A 491 -41.37 -26.41 0.18
C ASP A 491 -42.51 -25.40 0.36
N ASN A 492 -43.00 -25.24 1.59
CA ASN A 492 -44.06 -24.30 1.96
C ASN A 492 -43.53 -22.95 2.47
N TRP A 493 -42.22 -22.72 2.38
CA TRP A 493 -41.62 -21.47 2.83
C TRP A 493 -42.01 -20.32 1.92
N THR A 494 -42.40 -19.18 2.50
CA THR A 494 -42.71 -17.95 1.78
C THR A 494 -41.96 -16.77 2.41
N PRO A 495 -41.39 -15.86 1.59
CA PRO A 495 -40.69 -14.70 2.12
C PRO A 495 -41.69 -13.78 2.85
N LYS A 496 -41.36 -13.36 4.07
CA LYS A 496 -42.20 -12.43 4.83
C LYS A 496 -42.22 -11.06 4.13
N GLU A 497 -43.40 -10.45 3.97
CA GLU A 497 -43.58 -9.16 3.27
C GLU A 497 -42.65 -8.05 3.77
N GLU A 498 -42.36 -8.01 5.07
CA GLU A 498 -41.45 -7.03 5.66
C GLU A 498 -40.05 -7.06 5.01
N TYR A 499 -39.55 -8.24 4.66
CA TYR A 499 -38.27 -8.38 3.98
C TYR A 499 -38.36 -7.90 2.53
N LEU A 500 -39.46 -8.20 1.83
CA LEU A 500 -39.70 -7.73 0.46
C LEU A 500 -39.70 -6.20 0.39
N MET A 501 -40.33 -5.52 1.35
CA MET A 501 -40.33 -4.06 1.42
C MET A 501 -38.93 -3.47 1.64
N LYS A 502 -38.13 -4.07 2.52
CA LYS A 502 -36.74 -3.65 2.78
C LYS A 502 -35.83 -3.83 1.55
N ILE A 503 -36.02 -4.92 0.80
CA ILE A 503 -35.28 -5.20 -0.43
C ILE A 503 -35.66 -4.20 -1.53
N SER A 504 -36.95 -3.89 -1.66
CA SER A 504 -37.43 -2.89 -2.62
C SER A 504 -36.81 -1.51 -2.38
N GLY A 505 -36.64 -1.11 -1.11
CA GLY A 505 -35.93 0.12 -0.76
C GLY A 505 -34.48 0.13 -1.26
N ILE A 506 -33.73 -0.95 -0.97
CA ILE A 506 -32.32 -1.11 -1.38
C ILE A 506 -32.17 -1.11 -2.91
N ILE A 507 -33.04 -1.81 -3.63
CA ILE A 507 -32.99 -1.89 -5.10
C ILE A 507 -33.38 -0.56 -5.75
N ASN A 508 -34.34 0.16 -5.19
CA ASN A 508 -34.81 1.45 -5.72
C ASN A 508 -33.92 2.64 -5.30
N GLY A 509 -32.78 2.39 -4.66
CA GLY A 509 -31.83 3.44 -4.26
C GLY A 509 -32.39 4.39 -3.20
N ARG A 510 -33.31 3.92 -2.34
CA ARG A 510 -33.84 4.68 -1.19
C ARG A 510 -33.26 4.20 0.13
#